data_AF-A0A2V7W6T0-F1
#
_entry.id   AF-A0A2V7W6T0-F1
#
_cell.length_a   1.000
_cell.length_b   1.000
_cell.length_c   1.000
_cell.angle_alpha   90.00
_cell.angle_beta   90.00
_cell.angle_gamma   90.00
#
_symmetry.space_group_name_H-M   'P 1'
#
loop_
_entity.id
_entity.type
_entity.pdbx_description
1 polymer ?
#
loop_
_entity_poly.entity_id
_entity_poly.type
_entity_poly.pdbx_seq_one_letter_code
_entity_poly.pdbx_strand_id
1 'polypeptide(L)'
;MTRTAEESEETTRLEAFSDGIFAIAMTLLVLEIRLPEEIPPGTLGDALLHVWRSYLAFLTSFATIGVMWVNHHRIFNLIRRTDQAILTLNLLLMLGVTFLP
;
A
#
# COMPACT_ATOMS: atom_id res chain seq x y z
N MET A 1 -5.02 27.30 23.78
CA MET A 1 -4.28 27.34 22.50
C MET A 1 -3.30 26.18 22.33
N THR A 2 -2.75 25.61 23.40
CA THR A 2 -1.82 24.45 23.35
C THR A 2 -2.47 23.13 22.90
N ARG A 3 -3.69 22.82 23.36
CA ARG A 3 -4.35 21.54 23.08
C ARG A 3 -4.68 21.27 21.60
N THR A 4 -4.88 22.31 20.81
CA THR A 4 -5.16 22.16 19.35
C THR A 4 -3.89 21.93 18.54
N ALA A 5 -2.74 22.39 19.03
CA ALA A 5 -1.45 22.18 18.37
C ALA A 5 -0.95 20.75 18.60
N GLU A 6 -1.02 20.25 19.84
CA GLU A 6 -0.67 18.85 20.17
C GLU A 6 -1.50 17.84 19.37
N GLU A 7 -2.82 18.03 19.25
CA GLU A 7 -3.68 17.14 18.47
C GLU A 7 -3.31 17.11 16.97
N SER A 8 -2.84 18.22 16.41
CA SER A 8 -2.41 18.29 15.01
C SER A 8 -1.06 17.57 14.77
N GLU A 9 -0.17 17.62 15.76
CA GLU A 9 1.14 16.99 15.70
C GLU A 9 1.04 15.46 15.83
N GLU A 10 0.17 14.97 16.73
CA GLU A 10 -0.15 13.54 16.85
C GLU A 10 -0.79 12.98 15.57
N THR A 11 -1.70 13.73 14.94
CA THR A 11 -2.35 13.36 13.67
C THR A 11 -1.31 13.24 12.54
N THR A 12 -0.38 14.20 12.44
CA THR A 12 0.70 14.21 11.44
C THR A 12 1.63 13.00 11.60
N ARG A 13 1.95 12.62 12.84
CA ARG A 13 2.79 11.45 13.11
C ARG A 13 2.10 10.13 12.75
N LEU A 14 0.79 10.02 12.99
CA LEU A 14 -0.01 8.85 12.60
C LEU A 14 -0.13 8.70 11.08
N GLU A 15 -0.28 9.82 10.36
CA GLU A 15 -0.29 9.85 8.90
C GLU A 15 1.07 9.37 8.35
N ALA A 16 2.17 9.96 8.83
CA ALA A 16 3.52 9.57 8.40
C ALA A 16 3.84 8.09 8.68
N PHE A 17 3.34 7.54 9.79
CA PHE A 17 3.46 6.12 10.08
C PHE A 17 2.68 5.25 9.10
N SER A 18 1.43 5.63 8.79
CA SER A 18 0.59 4.91 7.83
C SER A 18 1.18 4.95 6.43
N ASP A 19 1.70 6.10 5.99
CA ASP A 19 2.42 6.25 4.71
C ASP A 19 3.62 5.31 4.62
N GLY A 20 4.38 5.15 5.72
CA GLY A 20 5.49 4.20 5.80
C GLY A 20 5.03 2.75 5.56
N ILE A 21 3.90 2.35 6.14
CA ILE A 21 3.35 0.99 5.94
C ILE A 21 2.92 0.79 4.49
N PHE A 22 2.20 1.75 3.90
CA PHE A 22 1.79 1.68 2.49
C PHE A 22 3.00 1.59 1.55
N ALA A 23 4.05 2.35 1.80
CA ALA A 23 5.27 2.32 1.01
C ALA A 23 5.97 0.95 1.07
N ILE A 24 6.09 0.37 2.27
CA ILE A 24 6.66 -0.97 2.44
C ILE A 24 5.80 -2.02 1.75
N ALA A 25 4.47 -2.00 1.91
CA ALA A 25 3.57 -2.94 1.25
C ALA A 25 3.70 -2.89 -0.29
N MET A 26 3.68 -1.69 -0.88
CA MET A 26 3.86 -1.50 -2.32
C MET A 26 5.21 -2.02 -2.83
N THR A 27 6.27 -1.90 -2.04
CA THR A 27 7.61 -2.39 -2.43
C THR A 27 7.77 -3.88 -2.24
N LEU A 28 7.09 -4.50 -1.27
CA LEU A 28 7.12 -5.95 -1.08
C LEU A 28 6.36 -6.70 -2.18
N LEU A 29 5.31 -6.11 -2.77
CA LEU A 29 4.57 -6.70 -3.90
C LEU A 29 5.47 -7.10 -5.08
N VAL A 30 6.59 -6.41 -5.31
CA VAL A 30 7.49 -6.76 -6.41
C VAL A 30 8.21 -8.08 -6.16
N LEU A 31 8.39 -8.47 -4.90
CA LEU A 31 9.07 -9.70 -4.49
C LEU A 31 8.17 -10.93 -4.69
N GLU A 32 6.85 -10.74 -4.76
CA GLU A 32 5.85 -11.78 -5.06
C GLU A 32 5.91 -12.26 -6.51
N ILE A 33 6.53 -11.47 -7.41
CA ILE A 33 6.66 -11.83 -8.82
C ILE A 33 7.63 -13.01 -8.95
N ARG A 34 7.08 -14.22 -9.00
CA ARG A 34 7.86 -15.44 -9.20
C ARG A 34 8.30 -15.57 -10.66
N LEU A 35 9.61 -15.62 -10.87
CA LEU A 35 10.18 -15.99 -12.15
C LEU A 35 10.27 -17.52 -12.29
N PRO A 36 10.24 -18.05 -13.52
CA PRO A 36 10.52 -19.47 -13.77
C PRO A 36 11.93 -19.85 -13.26
N GLU A 37 12.05 -20.98 -12.56
CA GLU A 37 13.32 -21.46 -11.97
C GLU A 37 14.35 -21.88 -13.04
N GLU A 38 13.88 -22.34 -14.20
CA GLU A 38 14.72 -22.77 -15.31
C GLU A 38 14.38 -21.96 -16.57
N ILE A 39 15.32 -21.14 -17.03
CA ILE A 39 15.20 -20.39 -18.29
C ILE A 39 16.25 -20.92 -19.26
N PRO A 40 15.84 -21.60 -20.35
CA PRO A 40 16.77 -22.02 -21.39
C PRO A 40 17.55 -20.84 -22.00
N PRO A 41 18.84 -21.02 -22.34
CA PRO A 41 19.62 -19.97 -22.99
C PRO A 41 18.99 -19.58 -24.33
N GLY A 42 18.69 -18.29 -24.49
CA GLY A 42 18.07 -17.73 -25.70
C GLY A 42 16.54 -17.55 -25.63
N THR A 43 15.85 -18.04 -24.59
CA THR A 43 14.37 -17.94 -24.48
C THR A 43 13.91 -16.93 -23.42
N LEU A 44 14.78 -16.02 -22.98
CA LEU A 44 14.49 -15.05 -21.92
C LEU A 44 13.26 -14.19 -22.25
N GLY A 45 13.15 -13.70 -23.49
CA GLY A 45 12.01 -12.89 -23.93
C GLY A 45 10.66 -13.62 -23.86
N ASP A 46 10.63 -14.87 -24.33
CA ASP A 46 9.42 -15.71 -24.28
C ASP A 46 9.06 -16.10 -22.85
N ALA A 47 10.07 -16.35 -22.00
CA ALA A 47 9.85 -16.61 -20.58
C ALA A 47 9.23 -15.41 -19.88
N LEU A 48 9.69 -14.17 -20.15
CA LEU A 48 9.08 -12.95 -19.60
C LEU A 48 7.64 -12.75 -20.09
N LEU A 49 7.37 -12.99 -21.38
CA LEU A 49 6.01 -12.94 -21.92
C LEU A 49 5.10 -14.00 -21.27
N HIS A 50 5.64 -15.15 -20.87
CA HIS A 50 4.87 -16.19 -20.19
C HIS A 50 4.38 -15.79 -18.79
N VAL A 51 5.10 -14.90 -18.11
CA VAL A 51 4.77 -14.40 -16.76
C VAL A 51 3.90 -13.15 -16.76
N TRP A 52 3.33 -12.75 -17.90
CA TRP A 52 2.52 -11.53 -18.03
C TRP A 52 1.32 -11.46 -17.06
N ARG A 53 0.75 -12.60 -16.68
CA ARG A 53 -0.32 -12.69 -15.67
C ARG A 53 0.15 -12.24 -14.28
N SER A 54 1.39 -12.57 -13.90
CA SER A 54 1.98 -12.14 -12.63
C SER A 54 2.24 -10.64 -12.62
N TYR A 55 2.66 -10.06 -13.75
CA TYR A 55 2.79 -8.61 -13.88
C TYR A 55 1.44 -7.89 -13.77
N LEU A 56 0.37 -8.46 -14.34
CA LEU A 56 -0.98 -7.92 -14.16
C LEU A 56 -1.45 -8.03 -12.71
N ALA A 57 -1.24 -9.17 -12.05
CA ALA A 57 -1.58 -9.35 -10.63
C ALA A 57 -0.85 -8.30 -9.78
N PHE A 58 0.47 -8.16 -9.97
CA PHE A 58 1.28 -7.11 -9.34
C PHE A 58 0.70 -5.71 -9.59
N LEU A 59 0.39 -5.37 -10.85
CA LEU A 59 -0.11 -4.04 -11.20
C LEU A 59 -1.48 -3.76 -10.57
N THR A 60 -2.36 -4.77 -10.52
CA THR A 60 -3.67 -4.64 -9.86
C THR A 60 -3.56 -4.52 -8.35
N SER A 61 -2.65 -5.27 -7.70
CA SER A 61 -2.38 -5.15 -6.26
C SER A 61 -1.77 -3.78 -5.94
N PHE A 62 -0.77 -3.35 -6.72
CA PHE A 62 -0.13 -2.04 -6.57
C PHE A 62 -1.14 -0.89 -6.75
N ALA A 63 -1.99 -0.97 -7.78
CA ALA A 63 -3.05 0.02 -7.99
C ALA A 63 -4.08 0.02 -6.85
N THR A 64 -4.43 -1.15 -6.32
CA THR A 64 -5.37 -1.27 -5.19
C THR A 64 -4.80 -0.62 -3.93
N ILE A 65 -3.56 -0.96 -3.57
CA ILE A 65 -2.86 -0.34 -2.42
C ILE A 65 -2.69 1.16 -2.65
N GLY A 66 -2.36 1.59 -3.87
CA GLY A 66 -2.24 3.01 -4.23
C GLY A 66 -3.55 3.78 -4.11
N VAL A 67 -4.68 3.22 -4.54
CA VAL A 67 -6.01 3.83 -4.36
C VAL A 67 -6.37 3.92 -2.89
N MET A 68 -6.05 2.88 -2.11
CA MET A 68 -6.23 2.88 -0.65
C MET A 68 -5.39 3.96 0.03
N TRP A 69 -4.14 4.15 -0.41
CA TRP A 69 -3.26 5.23 0.06
C TRP A 69 -3.80 6.62 -0.29
N VAL A 70 -4.26 6.84 -1.53
CA VAL A 70 -4.87 8.12 -1.94
C VAL A 70 -6.13 8.42 -1.13
N ASN A 71 -6.97 7.42 -0.87
CA ASN A 71 -8.15 7.59 -0.02
C ASN A 71 -7.76 7.87 1.44
N HIS A 72 -6.73 7.20 1.96
CA HIS A 72 -6.19 7.47 3.30
C HIS A 72 -5.72 8.93 3.42
N HIS A 73 -4.87 9.41 2.50
CA HIS A 73 -4.38 10.78 2.50
C HIS A 73 -5.49 11.82 2.30
N ARG A 74 -6.52 11.51 1.49
CA ARG A 74 -7.72 12.36 1.34
C ARG A 74 -8.56 12.44 2.61
N ILE A 75 -8.72 11.32 3.30
CA ILE A 75 -9.45 11.26 4.58
C ILE A 75 -8.71 12.09 5.62
N PHE A 76 -7.40 11.92 5.78
CA PHE A 76 -6.58 12.73 6.71
C PHE A 76 -6.60 14.23 6.38
N ASN A 77 -6.56 14.61 5.10
CA ASN A 77 -6.72 16.02 4.69
C ASN A 77 -8.10 16.63 4.99
N LEU A 78 -9.17 15.81 5.08
CA LEU A 78 -10.52 16.27 5.40
C LEU A 78 -10.78 16.37 6.91
N ILE A 79 -9.98 15.66 7.70
CA ILE A 79 -10.18 15.51 9.15
C ILE A 79 -9.47 16.65 9.89
N ARG A 80 -10.28 17.49 10.54
CA ARG A 80 -9.80 18.55 11.45
C ARG A 80 -9.45 18.03 12.85
N ARG A 81 -9.72 16.75 13.17
CA ARG A 81 -9.49 16.05 14.46
C ARG A 81 -9.48 14.52 14.27
N THR A 82 -8.44 13.82 14.72
CA THR A 82 -8.39 12.35 14.71
C THR A 82 -9.58 11.74 15.49
N ASP A 83 -10.49 11.07 14.78
CA ASP A 83 -11.67 10.40 15.33
C ASP A 83 -11.43 8.88 15.45
N GLN A 84 -11.85 8.25 16.55
CA GLN A 84 -11.62 6.80 16.78
C GLN A 84 -12.28 5.91 15.72
N ALA A 85 -13.38 6.36 15.13
CA ALA A 85 -14.02 5.67 14.01
C ALA A 85 -13.10 5.58 12.78
N ILE A 86 -12.26 6.60 12.57
CA ILE A 86 -11.34 6.69 11.43
C ILE A 86 -10.11 5.81 11.69
N LEU A 87 -9.64 5.75 12.93
CA LEU A 87 -8.60 4.78 13.33
C LEU A 87 -9.05 3.33 13.09
N THR A 88 -10.31 3.03 13.39
CA THR A 88 -10.87 1.68 13.20
C THR A 88 -11.07 1.34 11.73
N LEU A 89 -11.53 2.30 10.92
CA LEU A 89 -11.65 2.13 9.46
C LEU A 89 -10.27 1.98 8.81
N ASN A 90 -9.27 2.74 9.27
CA ASN A 90 -7.88 2.63 8.82
C ASN A 90 -7.29 1.25 9.15
N LEU A 91 -7.55 0.73 10.36
CA LEU A 91 -7.14 -0.61 10.75
C LEU A 91 -7.78 -1.70 9.88
N LEU A 92 -9.07 -1.56 9.54
CA LEU A 92 -9.77 -2.47 8.63
C LEU A 92 -9.22 -2.41 7.20
N LEU A 93 -8.86 -1.23 6.75
CA LEU A 93 -8.24 -1.03 5.44
C LEU A 93 -6.82 -1.61 5.38
N MET A 94 -6.00 -1.37 6.41
CA MET A 94 -4.68 -1.98 6.59
C MET A 94 -4.78 -3.51 6.64
N LEU A 95 -5.78 -4.05 7.36
CA LEU A 95 -6.07 -5.48 7.38
C LEU A 95 -6.32 -6.00 5.95
N GLY A 96 -7.17 -5.32 5.17
CA GLY A 96 -7.42 -5.68 3.78
C GLY A 96 -6.16 -5.67 2.90
N VAL A 97 -5.29 -4.66 3.08
CA VAL A 97 -3.99 -4.59 2.39
C VAL A 97 -3.09 -5.76 2.75
N THR A 98 -3.00 -6.15 4.03
CA THR A 98 -2.18 -7.29 4.46
C THR A 98 -2.71 -8.65 3.99
N PHE A 99 -3.97 -8.72 3.55
CA PHE A 99 -4.57 -9.93 2.99
C PHE A 99 -4.38 -10.07 1.48
N LEU A 100 -3.87 -9.03 0.81
CA LEU A 100 -3.34 -9.17 -0.54
C LEU A 100 -1.95 -9.79 -0.41
N PRO A 101 -1.73 -11.03 -0.89
CA PRO A 101 -0.38 -11.53 -1.11
C PRO A 101 0.32 -10.62 -2.13
#